data_AF-A0A4U1C968-F1
#
_entry.id   AF-A0A4U1C968-F1
#
_cell.length_a   1.000
_cell.length_b   1.000
_cell.length_c   1.000
_cell.angle_alpha   90.00
_cell.angle_beta   90.00
_cell.angle_gamma   90.00
#
_symmetry.space_group_name_H-M   'P 1'
#
loop_
_entity.id
_entity.type
_entity.pdbx_description
1 polymer ?
#
loop_
_entity_poly.entity_id
_entity_poly.type
_entity_poly.pdbx_seq_one_letter_code
_entity_poly.pdbx_strand_id
1 'polypeptide(L)'
;MTFMKDILYNCRKATFLIEKKNLTTISVREQVELKIHLAACSVCKLYQQQSSFINQMVKKHLVKEASQIGSLDNHFKEDLANKIKVKMADEDH
;
A
#
# COMPACT_ATOMS: atom_id res chain seq x y z
N MET A 1 -2.00 -10.92 31.31
CA MET A 1 -1.32 -11.74 30.27
C MET A 1 0.01 -11.09 29.92
N THR A 2 1.04 -11.84 29.55
CA THR A 2 2.35 -11.28 29.18
C THR A 2 2.36 -10.86 27.71
N PHE A 3 2.75 -9.62 27.42
CA PHE A 3 2.79 -9.00 26.09
C PHE A 3 3.40 -9.89 24.98
N MET A 4 4.41 -10.70 25.33
CA MET A 4 5.04 -11.64 24.40
C MET A 4 4.08 -12.74 23.91
N LYS A 5 3.21 -13.27 24.77
CA LYS A 5 2.20 -14.27 24.40
C LYS A 5 1.20 -13.67 23.41
N ASP A 6 0.80 -12.42 23.63
CA ASP A 6 -0.14 -11.72 22.76
C ASP A 6 0.41 -11.46 21.35
N ILE A 7 1.74 -11.39 21.19
CA ILE A 7 2.37 -11.31 19.86
C ILE A 7 2.44 -12.69 19.22
N LEU A 8 2.90 -13.71 19.95
CA LEU A 8 3.15 -15.05 19.41
C LEU A 8 1.88 -15.74 18.91
N TYR A 9 0.76 -15.59 19.63
CA TYR A 9 -0.48 -16.32 19.33
C TYR A 9 -1.53 -15.49 18.60
N ASN A 10 -1.14 -14.36 18.00
CA ASN A 10 -2.07 -13.44 17.34
C ASN A 10 -1.82 -13.34 15.84
N CYS A 11 -2.16 -14.42 15.13
CA CYS A 11 -2.09 -14.46 13.66
C CYS A 11 -2.89 -13.34 13.00
N ARG A 12 -4.02 -12.92 13.59
CA ARG A 12 -4.85 -11.81 13.08
C ARG A 12 -4.06 -10.49 13.02
N LYS A 13 -3.32 -10.16 14.09
CA LYS A 13 -2.48 -8.97 14.10
C LYS A 13 -1.29 -9.11 13.14
N ALA A 14 -0.71 -10.30 13.05
CA ALA A 14 0.39 -10.56 12.13
C ALA A 14 -0.02 -10.37 10.66
N THR A 15 -1.14 -10.95 10.23
CA THR A 15 -1.65 -10.76 8.86
C THR A 15 -2.00 -9.30 8.58
N PHE A 16 -2.61 -8.60 9.53
CA PHE A 16 -2.82 -7.15 9.42
C PHE A 16 -1.52 -6.37 9.20
N LEU A 17 -0.48 -6.64 9.98
CA LEU A 17 0.82 -5.95 9.83
C LEU A 17 1.54 -6.30 8.52
N ILE A 18 1.35 -7.52 8.00
CA ILE A 18 1.85 -7.94 6.68
C ILE A 18 1.20 -7.10 5.59
N GLU A 19 -0.13 -7.00 5.58
CA GLU A 19 -0.85 -6.20 4.59
C GLU A 19 -0.56 -4.71 4.73
N LYS A 20 -0.51 -4.20 5.96
CA LYS A 20 -0.13 -2.81 6.23
C LYS A 20 1.25 -2.50 5.65
N LYS A 21 2.24 -3.37 5.86
CA LYS A 21 3.60 -3.22 5.31
C LYS A 21 3.64 -3.24 3.78
N ASN A 22 2.72 -3.98 3.14
CA ASN A 22 2.62 -4.08 1.68
C ASN A 22 2.04 -2.82 1.01
N LEU A 23 1.26 -2.04 1.77
CA LEU A 23 0.59 -0.83 1.31
C LEU A 23 1.31 0.45 1.77
N THR A 24 1.89 0.44 2.97
CA THR A 24 2.52 1.61 3.61
C THR A 24 3.65 1.19 4.55
N THR A 25 4.35 2.15 5.14
CA THR A 25 5.34 1.89 6.19
C THR A 25 4.65 1.51 7.50
N ILE A 26 5.26 0.58 8.23
CA ILE A 26 4.87 0.24 9.60
C ILE A 26 5.88 0.85 10.57
N SER A 27 5.45 1.14 11.79
CA SER A 27 6.33 1.65 12.84
C SER A 27 7.40 0.61 13.24
N VAL A 28 8.49 1.08 13.86
CA VAL A 28 9.57 0.22 14.35
C VAL A 28 9.04 -0.85 15.32
N ARG A 29 8.13 -0.45 16.21
CA ARG A 29 7.47 -1.38 17.14
C ARG A 29 6.72 -2.47 16.40
N GLU A 30 5.86 -2.10 15.45
CA GLU A 30 5.10 -3.06 14.64
C GLU A 30 6.03 -3.99 13.85
N GLN A 31 7.17 -3.48 13.37
CA GLN A 31 8.14 -4.28 12.66
C GLN A 31 8.79 -5.34 13.56
N VAL A 32 9.13 -4.99 14.80
CA VAL A 32 9.67 -5.93 15.79
C VAL A 32 8.61 -6.98 16.17
N GLU A 33 7.38 -6.55 16.47
CA GLU A 33 6.26 -7.46 16.78
C GLU A 33 6.03 -8.47 15.64
N LEU A 34 6.01 -7.99 14.39
CA LEU A 34 5.85 -8.84 13.22
C LEU A 34 7.03 -9.82 13.04
N LYS A 35 8.28 -9.37 13.23
CA LYS A 35 9.46 -10.24 13.17
C LYS A 35 9.40 -11.38 14.19
N ILE A 36 9.00 -11.07 15.43
CA ILE A 36 8.86 -12.07 16.50
C ILE A 36 7.80 -13.11 16.12
N HIS A 37 6.63 -12.66 15.65
CA HIS A 37 5.57 -13.59 15.24
C HIS A 37 6.01 -14.49 14.07
N LEU A 38 6.65 -13.93 13.04
CA LEU A 38 7.12 -14.68 11.87
C LEU A 38 8.23 -15.69 12.19
N ALA A 39 9.00 -15.46 13.26
CA ALA A 39 9.97 -16.44 13.76
C ALA A 39 9.31 -17.68 14.38
N ALA A 40 8.09 -17.53 14.92
CA ALA A 40 7.37 -18.59 15.63
C ALA A 40 6.26 -19.26 14.80
N CYS A 41 5.72 -18.59 13.77
CA CYS A 41 4.57 -19.06 13.01
C CYS A 41 4.90 -19.26 11.53
N SER A 42 5.05 -20.52 11.10
CA SER A 42 5.35 -20.89 9.71
C SER A 42 4.22 -20.52 8.73
N VAL A 43 2.97 -20.59 9.17
CA VAL A 43 1.79 -20.22 8.36
C VAL A 43 1.82 -18.74 8.00
N CYS A 44 2.10 -17.85 8.96
CA CYS A 44 2.20 -16.42 8.68
C CYS A 44 3.43 -16.08 7.83
N LYS A 45 4.51 -16.87 7.92
CA LYS A 45 5.68 -16.74 7.04
C LYS A 45 5.33 -17.08 5.59
N LEU A 46 4.61 -18.18 5.37
CA LEU A 46 4.11 -18.55 4.04
C LEU A 46 3.12 -17.49 3.51
N TYR A 47 2.19 -17.04 4.35
CA TYR A 47 1.23 -15.99 3.99
C TYR A 47 1.94 -14.70 3.56
N GLN A 48 2.98 -14.27 4.27
CA GLN A 48 3.77 -13.10 3.87
C GLN A 48 4.36 -13.23 2.47
N GLN A 49 4.91 -14.40 2.13
CA GLN A 49 5.49 -14.65 0.81
C GLN A 49 4.41 -14.60 -0.28
N GLN A 50 3.29 -15.28 -0.05
CA GLN A 50 2.15 -15.32 -0.99
C GLN A 50 1.53 -13.93 -1.20
N SER A 51 1.25 -13.22 -0.11
CA SER A 51 0.68 -11.87 -0.16
C SER A 51 1.62 -10.89 -0.89
N SER A 52 2.92 -10.92 -0.59
CA SER A 52 3.89 -10.07 -1.28
C SER A 52 3.96 -10.39 -2.78
N PHE A 53 3.91 -11.66 -3.16
CA PHE A 53 3.90 -12.08 -4.56
C PHE A 53 2.65 -11.56 -5.30
N ILE A 54 1.45 -11.74 -4.72
CA ILE A 54 0.20 -11.23 -5.28
C ILE A 54 0.27 -9.70 -5.43
N ASN A 55 0.69 -8.98 -4.39
CA ASN A 55 0.75 -7.53 -4.42
C ASN A 55 1.75 -7.03 -5.48
N GLN A 56 2.87 -7.73 -5.68
CA GLN A 56 3.81 -7.43 -6.76
C GLN A 56 3.21 -7.69 -8.14
N MET A 57 2.49 -8.80 -8.33
CA MET A 57 1.80 -9.08 -9.59
C MET A 57 0.78 -7.99 -9.91
N VAL A 58 -0.09 -7.66 -8.95
CA VAL A 58 -1.10 -6.61 -9.10
C VAL A 58 -0.46 -5.27 -9.46
N LYS A 59 0.59 -4.85 -8.73
CA LYS A 59 1.33 -3.62 -9.05
C LYS A 59 1.93 -3.66 -10.46
N LYS A 60 2.53 -4.78 -10.88
CA LYS A 60 3.10 -4.91 -12.23
C LYS A 60 2.03 -4.81 -13.32
N HIS A 61 0.85 -5.40 -13.14
CA HIS A 61 -0.21 -5.37 -14.15
C HIS A 61 -0.91 -3.99 -14.20
N LEU A 62 -1.29 -3.43 -13.05
CA LEU A 62 -1.96 -2.13 -13.00
C LEU A 62 -1.05 -0.96 -13.39
N VAL A 63 0.25 -0.99 -13.01
CA VAL A 63 1.20 0.05 -13.42
C VAL A 63 1.58 -0.08 -14.89
N LYS A 64 1.54 -1.28 -15.47
CA LYS A 64 1.76 -1.45 -16.92
C LYS A 64 0.64 -0.83 -17.74
N GLU A 65 -0.61 -0.92 -17.28
CA GLU A 65 -1.73 -0.19 -17.90
C GLU A 65 -1.60 1.32 -17.66
N ALA A 66 -1.25 1.76 -16.44
CA ALA A 66 -1.08 3.17 -16.11
C ALA A 66 0.18 3.83 -16.73
N SER A 67 1.17 3.06 -17.20
CA SER A 67 2.33 3.57 -17.95
C SER A 67 2.11 3.55 -19.46
N GLN A 68 1.07 2.86 -19.94
CA GLN A 68 0.53 3.04 -21.30
C GLN A 68 -0.48 4.19 -21.37
N ILE A 69 -1.10 4.57 -20.25
CA ILE A 69 -1.63 5.91 -20.07
C ILE A 69 -0.41 6.81 -19.92
N GLY A 70 0.06 7.38 -21.04
CA GLY A 70 1.25 8.21 -21.06
C GLY A 70 1.28 9.20 -19.91
N SER A 71 2.49 9.46 -19.39
CA SER A 71 2.79 10.63 -18.54
C SER A 71 1.80 11.74 -18.84
N LEU A 72 1.07 12.25 -17.84
CA LEU A 72 0.20 13.42 -18.00
C LEU A 72 0.99 14.47 -18.78
N ASP A 73 0.74 14.54 -20.08
CA ASP A 73 1.58 15.30 -20.97
C ASP A 73 1.46 16.76 -20.56
N ASN A 74 2.52 17.55 -20.72
CA ASN A 74 2.50 18.94 -20.29
C ASN A 74 1.34 19.69 -20.95
N HIS A 75 0.96 19.30 -22.18
CA HIS A 75 -0.22 19.81 -22.86
C HIS A 75 -1.54 19.49 -22.13
N PHE A 76 -1.69 18.28 -21.57
CA PHE A 76 -2.89 17.92 -20.81
C PHE A 76 -2.99 18.69 -19.50
N LYS A 77 -1.86 18.94 -18.82
CA LYS A 77 -1.82 19.76 -17.60
C LYS A 77 -2.20 21.21 -17.89
N GLU A 78 -1.71 21.77 -18.99
CA GLU A 78 -2.00 23.15 -19.41
C GLU A 78 -3.46 23.31 -19.84
N ASP A 79 -4.00 22.39 -20.63
CA ASP A 79 -5.40 22.41 -21.07
C ASP A 79 -6.37 22.32 -19.87
N LEU A 80 -6.04 21.44 -18.90
CA LEU A 80 -6.82 21.32 -17.67
C LEU A 80 -6.75 22.60 -16.82
N ALA A 81 -5.56 23.19 -16.67
CA ALA A 81 -5.38 24.43 -15.92
C ALA A 81 -6.16 25.60 -16.55
N ASN A 82 -6.19 25.68 -17.87
CA ASN A 82 -6.95 26.70 -18.58
C ASN A 82 -8.47 26.51 -18.41
N LYS A 83 -8.97 25.28 -18.51
CA LYS A 83 -10.40 24.97 -18.27
C LYS A 83 -10.84 25.32 -16.85
N ILE A 84 -9.98 25.11 -15.85
CA ILE A 84 -10.26 25.50 -14.46
C ILE A 84 -10.34 27.03 -14.35
N LYS A 85 -9.39 27.77 -14.93
CA LYS A 85 -9.40 29.25 -14.90
C LYS A 85 -10.63 29.85 -15.58
N VAL A 86 -11.05 29.29 -16.72
CA VAL A 86 -12.25 29.75 -17.42
C VAL A 86 -13.49 29.56 -16.54
N LYS A 87 -13.66 28.38 -15.94
CA LYS A 87 -14.80 28.13 -15.05
C LYS A 87 -14.80 28.99 -13.79
N MET A 88 -13.63 29.29 -13.23
CA MET A 88 -13.53 30.19 -12.08
C MET A 88 -13.86 31.65 -12.44
N ALA A 89 -13.62 32.07 -13.68
CA ALA A 89 -13.99 33.40 -14.16
C ALA A 89 -15.49 33.52 -14.47
N ASP A 90 -16.16 32.41 -14.78
CA ASP A 90 -17.61 32.36 -15.03
C ASP A 90 -18.45 32.31 -13.74
N GLU A 91 -17.85 32.01 -12.58
CA GLU A 91 -18.52 31.96 -11.26
C GLU A 91 -18.45 33.31 -10.49
N ASP A 92 -17.73 34.30 -11.02
CA ASP A 92 -17.62 35.66 -10.45
C ASP A 92 -18.61 36.68 -11.08
N HIS A 93 -19.67 36.21 -11.76
CA HIS A 93 -20.76 37.04 -12.29
C HIS A 93 -22.14 36.63 -11.76
#